data_AF-A0A0L6X2W5-F1
#
_entry.id   AF-A0A0L6X2W5-F1
#
_cell.length_a   1.000
_cell.length_b   1.000
_cell.length_c   1.000
_cell.angle_alpha   90.00
_cell.angle_beta   90.00
_cell.angle_gamma   90.00
#
_symmetry.space_group_name_H-M   'P 1'
#
loop_
_entity.id
_entity.type
_entity.pdbx_description
1 polymer ?
#
loop_
_entity_poly.entity_id
_entity_poly.type
_entity_poly.pdbx_seq_one_letter_code
_entity_poly.pdbx_strand_id
1 'polypeptide(L)'
;MFATYFTTCIAVNLLLVLAYGCDGNRLEKYYLIVTTILSLALNVPTMALGQFGWNDTSDTCWYGNASPELRLRWIIATQSFWISLAVAIEAICSFYVIFWLFRVSRQLSFWMSFSGRSTSERMTNSLNDRGVSLLTRDPRYSLTASEALYPIVSLFMNFSTVILDLNMSIAHTTVTSQDFRLLVLDLVMYGLRTLAYGVLAAGDPSFVAAVREIRSSRKSAAAINDKRTVTNLYFASASTTSTGTGTQVESVVSTSTRPHKVSANAKEDTSEMKESAGVEQGTNECWTSDIEGPGVQESQEDIKKIVRQL
;
A
#
# COMPACT_ATOMS: atom_id res chain seq x y z
N MET A 1 -14.67 4.16 10.70
CA MET A 1 -14.49 5.40 9.93
C MET A 1 -13.04 5.70 9.62
N PHE A 2 -12.18 5.95 10.62
CA PHE A 2 -10.77 6.27 10.37
C PHE A 2 -10.07 5.27 9.44
N ALA A 3 -10.21 3.96 9.72
CA ALA A 3 -9.64 2.91 8.88
C ALA A 3 -10.14 2.95 7.43
N THR A 4 -11.44 3.17 7.21
CA THR A 4 -12.04 3.23 5.87
C THR A 4 -11.47 4.41 5.05
N TYR A 5 -11.31 5.57 5.68
CA TYR A 5 -10.71 6.72 4.99
C TYR A 5 -9.22 6.52 4.73
N PHE A 6 -8.52 5.91 5.68
CA PHE A 6 -7.11 5.58 5.50
C PHE A 6 -6.91 4.62 4.33
N THR A 7 -7.77 3.60 4.17
CA THR A 7 -7.73 2.70 3.01
C THR A 7 -8.02 3.42 1.70
N THR A 8 -8.99 4.35 1.67
CA THR A 8 -9.24 5.16 0.48
C THR A 8 -8.05 6.04 0.13
N CYS A 9 -7.37 6.63 1.13
CA CYS A 9 -6.15 7.41 0.90
C CYS A 9 -5.00 6.57 0.34
N ILE A 10 -4.83 5.33 0.83
CA ILE A 10 -3.85 4.39 0.26
C ILE A 10 -4.18 4.11 -1.21
N ALA A 11 -5.45 3.85 -1.53
CA ALA A 11 -5.89 3.58 -2.91
C ALA A 11 -5.65 4.80 -3.83
N VAL A 12 -5.95 6.00 -3.36
CA VAL A 12 -5.66 7.26 -4.06
C VAL A 12 -4.16 7.44 -4.27
N ASN A 13 -3.34 7.17 -3.26
CA ASN A 13 -1.88 7.28 -3.37
C ASN A 13 -1.33 6.31 -4.43
N LEU A 14 -1.82 5.06 -4.45
CA LEU A 14 -1.45 4.09 -5.48
C LEU A 14 -1.86 4.57 -6.87
N LEU A 15 -3.04 5.17 -7.03
CA LEU A 15 -3.46 5.78 -8.31
C LEU A 15 -2.51 6.91 -8.72
N LEU A 16 -2.16 7.83 -7.81
CA LEU A 16 -1.28 8.96 -8.13
C LEU A 16 0.14 8.52 -8.50
N VAL A 17 0.72 7.61 -7.73
CA VAL A 17 2.06 7.08 -8.02
C VAL A 17 2.05 6.29 -9.33
N LEU A 18 1.07 5.42 -9.55
CA LEU A 18 1.06 4.52 -10.70
C LEU A 18 0.64 5.21 -12.01
N ALA A 19 -0.44 6.01 -11.98
CA ALA A 19 -0.99 6.61 -13.19
C ALA A 19 -0.34 7.96 -13.53
N TYR A 20 0.04 8.75 -12.51
CA TYR A 20 0.57 10.10 -12.69
C TYR A 20 2.07 10.22 -12.40
N GLY A 21 2.71 9.20 -11.82
CA GLY A 21 4.14 9.24 -11.51
C GLY A 21 4.51 10.27 -10.45
N CYS A 22 3.58 10.68 -9.59
CA CYS A 22 3.84 11.67 -8.56
C CYS A 22 4.65 11.09 -7.38
N ASP A 23 5.49 11.92 -6.75
CA ASP A 23 6.25 11.56 -5.55
C ASP A 23 5.33 11.38 -4.33
N GLY A 24 5.10 10.13 -3.91
CA GLY A 24 4.23 9.79 -2.78
C GLY A 24 4.66 10.41 -1.43
N ASN A 25 5.95 10.66 -1.23
CA ASN A 25 6.50 11.19 0.04
C ASN A 25 5.92 12.55 0.44
N ARG A 26 5.54 13.39 -0.52
CA ARG A 26 4.95 14.71 -0.22
C ARG A 26 3.48 14.61 0.11
N LEU A 27 2.78 13.65 -0.49
CA LEU A 27 1.33 13.49 -0.35
C LEU A 27 0.93 12.79 0.96
N GLU A 28 1.82 11.97 1.53
CA GLU A 28 1.60 11.25 2.79
C GLU A 28 1.10 12.17 3.92
N LYS A 29 1.74 13.34 4.08
CA LYS A 29 1.38 14.32 5.11
C LYS A 29 -0.04 14.83 4.95
N TYR A 30 -0.48 15.07 3.72
CA TYR A 30 -1.82 15.57 3.42
C TYR A 30 -2.89 14.50 3.72
N TYR A 31 -2.62 13.23 3.41
CA TYR A 31 -3.57 12.15 3.70
C TYR A 31 -3.83 11.99 5.19
N LEU A 32 -2.80 12.03 6.03
CA LEU A 32 -2.95 11.94 7.48
C LEU A 32 -3.74 13.12 8.06
N ILE A 33 -3.48 14.33 7.57
CA ILE A 33 -4.20 15.53 8.01
C ILE A 33 -5.67 15.47 7.59
N VAL A 34 -5.95 15.17 6.32
CA VAL A 34 -7.33 15.10 5.78
C VAL A 34 -8.14 14.01 6.48
N THR A 35 -7.58 12.81 6.66
CA THR A 35 -8.26 11.70 7.34
C THR A 35 -8.55 12.02 8.80
N THR A 36 -7.62 12.68 9.50
CA THR A 36 -7.79 13.10 10.89
C THR A 36 -8.88 14.17 11.01
N ILE A 37 -8.83 15.22 10.19
CA ILE A 37 -9.83 16.29 10.17
C ILE A 37 -11.21 15.71 9.84
N LEU A 38 -11.30 14.83 8.83
CA LEU A 38 -12.57 14.22 8.45
C LEU A 38 -13.12 13.34 9.57
N SER A 39 -12.27 12.55 10.23
CA SER A 39 -12.68 11.75 11.39
C SER A 39 -13.19 12.63 12.53
N LEU A 40 -12.55 13.77 12.80
CA LEU A 40 -13.03 14.73 13.79
C LEU A 40 -14.36 15.37 13.36
N ALA A 41 -14.49 15.76 12.10
CA ALA A 41 -15.70 16.37 11.56
C ALA A 41 -16.94 15.44 11.64
N LEU A 42 -16.74 14.12 11.72
CA LEU A 42 -17.83 13.16 11.91
C LEU A 42 -18.18 12.91 13.38
N ASN A 43 -17.16 12.82 14.23
CA ASN A 43 -17.36 12.50 15.65
C ASN A 43 -17.73 13.73 16.48
N VAL A 44 -17.24 14.92 16.12
CA VAL A 44 -17.50 16.14 16.90
C VAL A 44 -18.97 16.56 16.86
N PRO A 45 -19.66 16.60 15.70
CA PRO A 45 -21.09 16.97 15.68
C PRO A 45 -21.98 16.00 16.47
N THR A 46 -21.69 14.70 16.43
CA THR A 46 -22.46 13.69 17.17
C THR A 46 -22.28 13.85 18.68
N MET A 47 -21.07 14.18 19.14
CA MET A 47 -20.80 14.52 20.53
C MET A 47 -21.42 15.87 20.94
N ALA A 48 -21.28 16.91 20.12
CA ALA A 48 -21.75 18.26 20.44
C ALA A 48 -23.29 18.34 20.57
N LEU A 49 -24.00 17.50 19.83
CA LEU A 49 -25.47 17.42 19.87
C LEU A 49 -26.00 16.52 20.99
N GLY A 50 -25.14 16.00 21.87
CA GLY A 50 -25.55 15.17 23.01
C GLY A 50 -26.34 13.93 22.59
N GLN A 51 -26.05 13.38 21.41
CA GLN A 51 -26.83 12.27 20.84
C GLN A 51 -26.48 10.92 21.47
N PHE A 52 -25.33 10.83 22.14
CA PHE A 52 -24.90 9.63 22.86
C PHE A 52 -25.58 9.54 24.22
N GLY A 53 -26.18 8.39 24.50
CA GLY A 53 -26.85 8.06 25.75
C GLY A 53 -26.85 6.56 25.99
N TRP A 54 -27.23 6.18 27.21
CA TRP A 54 -27.40 4.78 27.55
C TRP A 54 -28.69 4.23 26.93
N ASN A 55 -28.63 3.03 26.34
CA ASN A 55 -29.81 2.34 25.82
C ASN A 55 -30.02 1.02 26.57
N ASP A 56 -31.07 0.97 27.40
CA ASP A 56 -31.43 -0.20 28.22
C ASP A 56 -31.80 -1.44 27.40
N THR A 57 -32.19 -1.28 26.13
CA THR A 57 -32.56 -2.44 25.29
C THR A 57 -31.35 -3.20 24.79
N SER A 58 -30.23 -2.50 24.60
CA SER A 58 -29.02 -3.06 24.01
C SER A 58 -27.84 -3.11 24.98
N ASP A 59 -28.04 -2.73 26.25
CA ASP A 59 -27.01 -2.65 27.31
C ASP A 59 -25.70 -2.01 26.84
N THR A 60 -25.82 -1.00 25.97
CA THR A 60 -24.70 -0.37 25.28
C THR A 60 -24.90 1.12 25.23
N CYS A 61 -23.80 1.87 25.36
CA CYS A 61 -23.80 3.30 25.16
C CYS A 61 -23.91 3.58 23.65
N TRP A 62 -25.06 4.09 23.21
CA TRP A 62 -25.37 4.31 21.80
C TRP A 62 -26.20 5.59 21.60
N TYR A 63 -26.92 5.73 20.50
CA TYR A 63 -27.80 6.88 20.26
C TYR A 63 -29.02 6.82 21.20
N GLY A 64 -29.08 7.73 22.18
CA GLY A 64 -30.09 7.78 23.25
C GLY A 64 -31.34 8.63 22.92
N ASN A 65 -31.58 8.93 21.65
CA ASN A 65 -32.64 9.84 21.26
C ASN A 65 -34.02 9.17 21.36
N ALA A 66 -35.00 9.85 21.99
CA ALA A 66 -36.34 9.31 22.24
C ALA A 66 -37.16 9.05 20.96
N SER A 67 -36.82 9.74 19.87
CA SER A 67 -37.49 9.58 18.58
C SER A 67 -36.72 8.61 17.66
N PRO A 68 -37.34 7.48 17.25
CA PRO A 68 -36.67 6.50 16.39
C PRO A 68 -36.35 7.04 14.99
N GLU A 69 -37.21 7.93 14.46
CA GLU A 69 -37.04 8.61 13.17
C GLU A 69 -35.79 9.48 13.11
N LEU A 70 -35.57 10.32 14.13
CA LEU A 70 -34.41 11.20 14.18
C LEU A 70 -33.13 10.38 14.35
N ARG A 71 -33.18 9.34 15.19
CA ARG A 71 -32.08 8.40 15.39
C ARG A 71 -31.66 7.74 14.07
N LEU A 72 -32.63 7.27 13.29
CA LEU A 72 -32.38 6.64 12.00
C LEU A 72 -31.75 7.61 11.00
N ARG A 73 -32.28 8.84 10.88
CA ARG A 73 -31.71 9.88 10.01
C ARG A 73 -30.26 10.20 10.38
N TRP A 74 -29.96 10.34 11.67
CA TRP A 74 -28.61 10.59 12.14
C TRP A 74 -27.65 9.45 11.83
N ILE A 75 -28.06 8.20 12.06
CA ILE A 75 -27.25 7.02 11.75
C ILE A 75 -26.96 6.96 10.23
N ILE A 76 -27.97 7.14 9.38
CA ILE A 76 -27.79 7.12 7.92
C ILE A 76 -26.87 8.26 7.46
N ALA A 77 -27.07 9.48 7.97
CA ALA A 77 -26.31 10.66 7.55
C ALA A 77 -24.85 10.65 8.02
N THR A 78 -24.58 10.17 9.22
CA THR A 78 -23.24 10.19 9.81
C THR A 78 -22.42 8.94 9.49
N GLN A 79 -23.09 7.81 9.23
CA GLN A 79 -22.42 6.55 8.98
C GLN A 79 -22.54 6.08 7.53
N SER A 80 -23.75 5.86 7.02
CA SER A 80 -23.93 5.24 5.69
C SER A 80 -23.44 6.15 4.56
N PHE A 81 -23.81 7.44 4.60
CA PHE A 81 -23.41 8.39 3.55
C PHE A 81 -21.89 8.45 3.35
N TRP A 82 -21.16 8.51 4.45
CA TRP A 82 -19.71 8.66 4.47
C TRP A 82 -18.95 7.41 4.04
N ILE A 83 -19.47 6.23 4.42
CA ILE A 83 -18.96 4.95 3.94
C ILE A 83 -19.22 4.83 2.44
N SER A 84 -20.44 5.15 1.99
CA SER A 84 -20.82 5.11 0.58
C SER A 84 -19.94 6.03 -0.26
N LEU A 85 -19.65 7.25 0.22
CA LEU A 85 -18.73 8.18 -0.43
C LEU A 85 -17.31 7.61 -0.53
N ALA A 86 -16.78 7.04 0.56
CA ALA A 86 -15.44 6.46 0.57
C ALA A 86 -15.32 5.29 -0.45
N VAL A 87 -16.34 4.42 -0.49
CA VAL A 87 -16.39 3.30 -1.43
C VAL A 87 -16.55 3.79 -2.87
N ALA A 88 -17.34 4.84 -3.12
CA ALA A 88 -17.48 5.43 -4.45
C ALA A 88 -16.15 6.02 -4.96
N ILE A 89 -15.43 6.75 -4.11
CA ILE A 89 -14.10 7.28 -4.45
C ILE A 89 -13.13 6.13 -4.77
N GLU A 90 -13.10 5.10 -3.93
CA GLU A 90 -12.24 3.93 -4.16
C GLU A 90 -12.59 3.19 -5.46
N ALA A 91 -13.89 3.06 -5.78
CA ALA A 91 -14.36 2.46 -7.02
C ALA A 91 -13.93 3.27 -8.24
N ILE A 92 -14.05 4.60 -8.19
CA ILE A 92 -13.58 5.50 -9.26
C ILE A 92 -12.08 5.36 -9.44
N CYS A 93 -11.29 5.43 -8.35
CA CYS A 93 -9.84 5.28 -8.42
C CYS A 93 -9.44 3.93 -9.01
N SER A 94 -10.07 2.84 -8.57
CA SER A 94 -9.82 1.48 -9.08
C SER A 94 -10.16 1.38 -10.56
N PHE A 95 -11.29 1.95 -10.98
CA PHE A 95 -11.69 1.99 -12.38
C PHE A 95 -10.67 2.73 -13.25
N TYR A 96 -10.17 3.89 -12.79
CA TYR A 96 -9.12 4.64 -13.48
C TYR A 96 -7.82 3.84 -13.63
N VAL A 97 -7.35 3.17 -12.58
CA VAL A 97 -6.15 2.32 -12.64
C VAL A 97 -6.33 1.19 -13.65
N ILE A 98 -7.46 0.49 -13.62
CA ILE A 98 -7.75 -0.61 -14.54
C ILE A 98 -7.81 -0.10 -15.98
N PHE A 99 -8.48 1.02 -16.21
CA PHE A 99 -8.56 1.62 -17.55
C PHE A 99 -7.17 2.02 -18.07
N TRP A 100 -6.33 2.61 -17.21
CA TRP A 100 -4.97 2.97 -17.55
C TRP A 100 -4.11 1.73 -17.88
N LEU A 101 -4.14 0.69 -17.04
CA LEU A 101 -3.46 -0.58 -17.28
C LEU A 101 -3.94 -1.26 -18.57
N PHE A 102 -5.24 -1.24 -18.83
CA PHE A 102 -5.83 -1.76 -20.06
C PHE A 102 -5.34 -1.00 -21.31
N ARG A 103 -5.23 0.34 -21.21
CA ARG A 103 -4.67 1.17 -22.28
C ARG A 103 -3.18 0.86 -22.51
N VAL A 104 -2.38 0.78 -21.47
CA VAL A 104 -0.93 0.49 -21.55
C VAL A 104 -0.69 -0.90 -22.11
N SER A 105 -1.40 -1.92 -21.62
CA SER A 105 -1.28 -3.30 -22.13
C SER A 105 -1.67 -3.41 -23.60
N ARG A 106 -2.70 -2.70 -24.05
CA ARG A 106 -3.05 -2.61 -25.48
C ARG A 106 -1.96 -1.96 -26.32
N GLN A 107 -1.38 -0.87 -25.83
CA GLN A 107 -0.26 -0.23 -26.53
C GLN A 107 0.91 -1.22 -26.65
N LEU A 108 1.31 -1.87 -25.56
CA LEU A 108 2.42 -2.84 -25.56
C LEU A 108 2.17 -4.02 -26.52
N SER A 109 0.96 -4.56 -26.53
CA SER A 109 0.56 -5.65 -27.44
C SER A 109 0.61 -5.24 -28.92
N PHE A 110 0.20 -4.01 -29.23
CA PHE A 110 0.29 -3.45 -30.58
C PHE A 110 1.75 -3.31 -31.03
N TRP A 111 2.64 -2.78 -30.18
CA TRP A 111 4.06 -2.63 -30.48
C TRP A 111 4.76 -3.99 -30.69
N MET A 112 4.43 -5.00 -29.88
CA MET A 112 4.97 -6.35 -30.05
C MET A 112 4.52 -7.01 -31.35
N SER A 113 3.27 -6.79 -31.76
CA SER A 113 2.74 -7.30 -33.03
C SER A 113 3.39 -6.63 -34.25
N PHE A 114 3.80 -5.36 -34.13
CA PHE A 114 4.48 -4.62 -35.20
C PHE A 114 5.97 -5.02 -35.33
N SER A 115 6.65 -5.34 -34.22
CA SER A 115 8.06 -5.71 -34.20
C SER A 115 8.35 -7.13 -34.74
N GLY A 116 7.33 -7.98 -34.86
CA GLY A 116 7.45 -9.36 -35.37
C GLY A 116 7.51 -9.52 -36.90
N ARG A 117 7.53 -8.43 -37.68
CA ARG A 117 7.50 -8.47 -39.15
C ARG A 117 8.73 -7.88 -39.86
N SER A 118 9.75 -7.46 -39.11
CA SER A 118 11.02 -7.05 -39.69
C SER A 118 11.84 -8.28 -40.04
N THR A 119 11.68 -8.69 -41.29
CA THR A 119 12.50 -9.64 -42.05
C THR A 119 13.97 -9.52 -41.66
N SER A 120 14.56 -10.68 -41.36
CA SER A 120 15.99 -10.92 -41.28
C SER A 120 16.74 -10.19 -42.40
N GLU A 121 17.34 -9.03 -42.11
CA GLU A 121 18.48 -8.53 -42.86
C GLU A 121 19.42 -7.74 -41.94
N ARG A 122 20.63 -8.30 -41.82
CA ARG A 122 21.90 -7.69 -41.39
C ARG A 122 21.90 -6.15 -41.44
N MET A 123 22.35 -5.47 -40.40
CA MET A 123 23.76 -5.11 -40.15
C MET A 123 23.87 -4.08 -39.02
N THR A 124 24.71 -4.43 -38.03
CA THR A 124 25.71 -3.59 -37.34
C THR A 124 25.49 -2.08 -37.12
N ASN A 125 25.76 -1.67 -35.88
CA ASN A 125 26.18 -0.35 -35.42
C ASN A 125 25.11 0.73 -35.26
N SER A 126 24.42 0.71 -34.11
CA SER A 126 24.00 1.95 -33.46
C SER A 126 24.01 1.76 -31.94
N LEU A 127 24.99 2.36 -31.29
CA LEU A 127 25.28 2.29 -29.86
C LEU A 127 24.45 3.28 -29.01
N ASN A 128 23.35 3.83 -29.54
CA ASN A 128 22.65 4.95 -28.89
C ASN A 128 21.21 4.68 -28.41
N ASP A 129 20.73 3.43 -28.47
CA ASP A 129 19.37 3.09 -28.03
C ASP A 129 19.34 2.37 -26.67
N ARG A 130 20.06 2.93 -25.69
CA ARG A 130 20.27 2.35 -24.35
C ARG A 130 19.15 2.66 -23.33
N GLY A 131 18.11 3.41 -23.70
CA GLY A 131 17.12 3.90 -22.72
C GLY A 131 15.88 3.03 -22.55
N VAL A 132 15.34 2.45 -23.63
CA VAL A 132 13.94 1.96 -23.63
C VAL A 132 13.83 0.44 -23.81
N SER A 133 14.93 -0.22 -24.17
CA SER A 133 14.93 -1.63 -24.62
C SER A 133 15.33 -2.65 -23.56
N LEU A 134 15.78 -2.22 -22.38
CA LEU A 134 16.17 -3.10 -21.27
C LEU A 134 15.03 -3.38 -20.26
N LEU A 135 13.89 -2.71 -20.38
CA LEU A 135 12.73 -2.96 -19.50
C LEU A 135 11.73 -3.99 -20.05
N THR A 136 11.84 -4.38 -21.33
CA THR A 136 10.70 -5.00 -22.05
C THR A 136 10.89 -6.48 -22.40
N ARG A 137 12.00 -7.12 -22.01
CA ARG A 137 12.30 -8.50 -22.45
C ARG A 137 12.91 -9.39 -21.36
N ASP A 138 12.36 -9.35 -20.16
CA ASP A 138 12.70 -10.34 -19.13
C ASP A 138 11.44 -11.17 -18.79
N PRO A 139 11.31 -12.45 -19.20
CA PRO A 139 10.09 -13.29 -19.05
C PRO A 139 9.55 -13.44 -17.62
N ARG A 140 10.20 -12.80 -16.64
CA ARG A 140 9.68 -12.52 -15.30
C ARG A 140 8.46 -11.58 -15.30
N TYR A 141 8.14 -10.87 -16.39
CA TYR A 141 6.94 -10.02 -16.45
C TYR A 141 5.61 -10.80 -16.46
N SER A 142 5.63 -12.13 -16.66
CA SER A 142 4.43 -12.97 -16.51
C SER A 142 4.02 -13.19 -15.04
N LEU A 143 4.93 -12.94 -14.08
CA LEU A 143 4.63 -12.95 -12.64
C LEU A 143 4.03 -11.62 -12.15
N THR A 144 4.03 -10.58 -12.99
CA THR A 144 3.55 -9.23 -12.69
C THR A 144 2.03 -9.09 -12.84
N ALA A 145 1.34 -10.09 -13.39
CA ALA A 145 -0.12 -10.11 -13.43
C ALA A 145 -0.75 -10.16 -12.02
N SER A 146 -0.01 -10.66 -11.03
CA SER A 146 -0.40 -10.67 -9.62
C SER A 146 -0.53 -9.26 -9.03
N GLU A 147 0.28 -8.31 -9.50
CA GLU A 147 0.30 -6.93 -9.02
C GLU A 147 -0.91 -6.14 -9.55
N ALA A 148 -1.44 -6.52 -10.73
CA ALA A 148 -2.68 -5.97 -11.27
C ALA A 148 -3.95 -6.60 -10.67
N LEU A 149 -3.83 -7.69 -9.90
CA LEU A 149 -4.97 -8.34 -9.24
C LEU A 149 -5.55 -7.47 -8.11
N TYR A 150 -4.70 -6.65 -7.48
CA TYR A 150 -5.07 -5.76 -6.37
C TYR A 150 -6.24 -4.82 -6.73
N PRO A 151 -6.15 -3.98 -7.79
CA PRO A 151 -7.27 -3.14 -8.23
C PRO A 151 -8.52 -3.93 -8.61
N ILE A 152 -8.38 -5.10 -9.22
CA ILE A 152 -9.52 -5.89 -9.71
C ILE A 152 -10.30 -6.48 -8.53
N VAL A 153 -9.60 -7.10 -7.58
CA VAL A 153 -10.24 -7.67 -6.38
C VAL A 153 -10.85 -6.55 -5.53
N SER A 154 -10.15 -5.43 -5.35
CA SER A 154 -10.72 -4.25 -4.69
C SER A 154 -11.99 -3.74 -5.39
N LEU A 155 -11.98 -3.63 -6.73
CA LEU A 155 -13.14 -3.21 -7.51
C LEU A 155 -14.36 -4.13 -7.30
N PHE A 156 -14.17 -5.45 -7.39
CA PHE A 156 -15.27 -6.41 -7.20
C PHE A 156 -15.86 -6.31 -5.80
N MET A 157 -15.01 -6.24 -4.77
CA MET A 157 -15.44 -6.16 -3.38
C MET A 157 -16.16 -4.83 -3.08
N ASN A 158 -15.66 -3.72 -3.61
CA ASN A 158 -16.28 -2.42 -3.46
C ASN A 158 -17.62 -2.34 -4.20
N PHE A 159 -17.70 -2.88 -5.42
CA PHE A 159 -18.95 -2.95 -6.18
C PHE A 159 -20.02 -3.78 -5.45
N SER A 160 -19.66 -4.96 -4.93
CA SER A 160 -20.58 -5.76 -4.12
C SER A 160 -21.05 -5.02 -2.87
N THR A 161 -20.17 -4.26 -2.21
CA THR A 161 -20.52 -3.46 -1.02
C THR A 161 -21.54 -2.37 -1.38
N VAL A 162 -21.33 -1.62 -2.47
CA VAL A 162 -22.28 -0.57 -2.91
C VAL A 162 -23.64 -1.16 -3.24
N ILE A 163 -23.68 -2.28 -3.97
CA ILE A 163 -24.95 -2.94 -4.30
C ILE A 163 -25.69 -3.32 -3.02
N LEU A 164 -24.97 -3.85 -2.02
CA LEU A 164 -25.57 -4.28 -0.78
C LEU A 164 -26.10 -3.10 0.05
N ASP A 165 -25.31 -2.05 0.17
CA ASP A 165 -25.67 -0.82 0.89
C ASP A 165 -26.89 -0.14 0.25
N LEU A 166 -26.94 -0.12 -1.09
CA LEU A 166 -28.06 0.42 -1.85
C LEU A 166 -29.32 -0.45 -1.71
N ASN A 167 -29.16 -1.77 -1.68
CA ASN A 167 -30.27 -2.69 -1.46
C ASN A 167 -30.85 -2.55 -0.03
N MET A 168 -29.98 -2.43 0.99
CA MET A 168 -30.41 -2.15 2.37
C MET A 168 -31.15 -0.81 2.45
N SER A 169 -30.63 0.22 1.78
CA SER A 169 -31.23 1.56 1.76
C SER A 169 -32.65 1.58 1.17
N ILE A 170 -32.90 0.79 0.13
CA ILE A 170 -34.22 0.72 -0.53
C ILE A 170 -35.19 -0.19 0.22
N ALA A 171 -34.71 -1.29 0.81
CA ALA A 171 -35.55 -2.32 1.45
C ALA A 171 -36.04 -1.96 2.87
N HIS A 172 -35.59 -0.84 3.45
CA HIS A 172 -35.79 -0.46 4.86
C HIS A 172 -37.25 -0.27 5.32
N THR A 173 -38.26 -0.44 4.47
CA THR A 173 -39.67 -0.24 4.83
C THR A 173 -40.36 -1.47 5.41
N THR A 174 -39.77 -2.67 5.33
CA THR A 174 -40.39 -3.88 5.89
C THR A 174 -39.36 -4.74 6.60
N VAL A 175 -39.38 -4.73 7.95
CA VAL A 175 -38.51 -5.55 8.82
C VAL A 175 -38.76 -7.03 8.52
N THR A 176 -37.98 -7.59 7.60
CA THR A 176 -38.21 -8.93 7.06
C THR A 176 -36.96 -9.77 7.29
N SER A 177 -37.10 -11.09 7.39
CA SER A 177 -35.97 -12.03 7.56
C SER A 177 -34.89 -11.91 6.47
N GLN A 178 -35.16 -11.22 5.36
CA GLN A 178 -34.20 -10.90 4.31
C GLN A 178 -33.14 -9.87 4.77
N ASP A 179 -33.51 -8.90 5.61
CA ASP A 179 -32.59 -7.87 6.11
C ASP A 179 -31.46 -8.49 6.94
N PHE A 180 -31.80 -9.52 7.74
CA PHE A 180 -30.81 -10.28 8.50
C PHE A 180 -29.80 -10.99 7.58
N ARG A 181 -30.27 -11.58 6.47
CA ARG A 181 -29.38 -12.26 5.51
C ARG A 181 -28.46 -11.27 4.81
N LEU A 182 -28.97 -10.10 4.45
CA LEU A 182 -28.18 -9.03 3.85
C LEU A 182 -27.12 -8.51 4.83
N LEU A 183 -27.48 -8.32 6.10
CA LEU A 183 -26.55 -7.88 7.14
C LEU A 183 -25.44 -8.91 7.39
N VAL A 184 -25.78 -10.20 7.43
CA VAL A 184 -24.77 -11.27 7.51
C VAL A 184 -23.88 -11.29 6.27
N LEU A 185 -24.43 -11.08 5.08
CA LEU A 185 -23.65 -11.06 3.84
C LEU A 185 -22.71 -9.84 3.79
N ASP A 186 -23.15 -8.68 4.28
CA ASP A 186 -22.30 -7.49 4.45
C ASP A 186 -21.10 -7.80 5.35
N LEU A 187 -21.37 -8.42 6.51
CA LEU A 187 -20.34 -8.80 7.47
C LEU A 187 -19.34 -9.80 6.88
N VAL A 188 -19.82 -10.77 6.10
CA VAL A 188 -18.97 -11.74 5.40
C VAL A 188 -18.12 -11.05 4.33
N MET A 189 -18.68 -10.14 3.54
CA MET A 189 -17.95 -9.37 2.54
C MET A 189 -16.88 -8.48 3.17
N TYR A 190 -17.19 -7.88 4.33
CA TYR A 190 -16.24 -7.09 5.10
C TYR A 190 -15.06 -7.94 5.59
N GLY A 191 -15.32 -9.15 6.10
CA GLY A 191 -14.27 -10.10 6.48
C GLY A 191 -13.48 -10.64 5.28
N LEU A 192 -14.15 -10.87 4.15
CA LEU A 192 -13.50 -11.33 2.94
C LEU A 192 -12.54 -10.27 2.37
N ARG A 193 -12.83 -8.98 2.57
CA ARG A 193 -11.92 -7.89 2.17
C ARG A 193 -10.58 -7.99 2.89
N THR A 194 -10.58 -8.17 4.22
CA THR A 194 -9.34 -8.32 5.00
C THR A 194 -8.61 -9.62 4.65
N LEU A 195 -9.34 -10.70 4.43
CA LEU A 195 -8.77 -11.97 3.97
C LEU A 195 -8.11 -11.83 2.61
N ALA A 196 -8.76 -11.16 1.66
CA ALA A 196 -8.21 -10.91 0.33
C ALA A 196 -6.90 -10.11 0.42
N TYR A 197 -6.86 -9.04 1.22
CA TYR A 197 -5.63 -8.28 1.45
C TYR A 197 -4.54 -9.12 2.13
N GLY A 198 -4.89 -10.01 3.06
CA GLY A 198 -3.94 -10.93 3.67
C GLY A 198 -3.36 -11.96 2.69
N VAL A 199 -4.21 -12.52 1.82
CA VAL A 199 -3.78 -13.45 0.77
C VAL A 199 -2.90 -12.76 -0.25
N LEU A 200 -3.25 -11.53 -0.63
CA LEU A 200 -2.47 -10.72 -1.55
C LEU A 200 -1.09 -10.39 -0.97
N ALA A 201 -1.02 -9.91 0.28
CA ALA A 201 0.24 -9.66 0.97
C ALA A 201 1.10 -10.94 1.11
N ALA A 202 0.48 -12.10 1.30
CA ALA A 202 1.19 -13.38 1.32
C ALA A 202 1.65 -13.84 -0.08
N GLY A 203 1.01 -13.35 -1.14
CA GLY A 203 1.34 -13.61 -2.54
C GLY A 203 2.45 -12.72 -3.09
N ASP A 204 2.87 -11.69 -2.36
CA ASP A 204 3.89 -10.76 -2.83
C ASP A 204 5.22 -11.49 -3.13
N PRO A 205 5.85 -11.24 -4.29
CA PRO A 205 7.06 -11.95 -4.71
C PRO A 205 8.22 -11.73 -3.74
N SER A 206 8.29 -10.56 -3.09
CA SER A 206 9.25 -10.25 -2.03
C SER A 206 9.06 -11.14 -0.80
N PHE A 207 7.81 -11.33 -0.38
CA PHE A 207 7.46 -12.20 0.73
C PHE A 207 7.74 -13.66 0.40
N VAL A 208 7.35 -14.13 -0.79
CA VAL A 208 7.62 -15.49 -1.25
C VAL A 208 9.12 -15.75 -1.35
N ALA A 209 9.90 -14.78 -1.84
CA ALA A 209 11.37 -14.88 -1.90
C ALA A 209 11.99 -14.97 -0.49
N ALA A 210 11.57 -14.12 0.44
CA ALA A 210 12.04 -14.13 1.82
C ALA A 210 11.68 -15.46 2.54
N VAL A 211 10.45 -15.94 2.38
CA VAL A 211 10.00 -17.22 2.94
C VAL A 211 10.77 -18.39 2.33
N ARG A 212 11.06 -18.34 1.02
CA ARG A 212 11.88 -19.35 0.35
C ARG A 212 13.30 -19.37 0.91
N GLU A 213 13.89 -18.21 1.17
CA GLU A 213 15.24 -18.07 1.76
C GLU A 213 15.31 -18.59 3.20
N ILE A 214 14.29 -18.31 4.01
CA ILE A 214 14.20 -18.84 5.37
C ILE A 214 14.05 -20.38 5.33
N ARG A 215 13.26 -20.91 4.39
CA ARG A 215 13.07 -22.36 4.22
C ARG A 215 14.33 -23.06 3.69
N SER A 216 15.08 -22.44 2.77
CA SER A 216 16.36 -23.00 2.28
C SER A 216 17.41 -23.01 3.39
N SER A 217 17.51 -21.93 4.17
CA SER A 217 18.42 -21.81 5.31
C SER A 217 18.19 -22.88 6.38
N ARG A 218 16.92 -23.23 6.67
CA ARG A 218 16.60 -24.32 7.61
C ARG A 218 17.03 -25.69 7.12
N LYS A 219 16.90 -25.96 5.81
CA LYS A 219 17.36 -27.23 5.22
C LYS A 219 18.89 -27.35 5.29
N SER A 220 19.60 -26.26 5.03
CA SER A 220 21.07 -26.21 5.16
C SER A 220 21.54 -26.40 6.60
N ALA A 221 20.88 -25.78 7.58
CA ALA A 221 21.18 -25.95 9.00
C ALA A 221 20.91 -27.40 9.48
N ALA A 222 19.81 -28.01 9.04
CA ALA A 222 19.52 -29.41 9.32
C ALA A 222 20.56 -30.36 8.72
N ALA A 223 20.99 -30.12 7.48
CA ALA A 223 22.01 -30.93 6.82
C ALA A 223 23.40 -30.82 7.47
N ILE A 224 23.75 -29.67 8.06
CA ILE A 224 25.01 -29.50 8.81
C ILE A 224 24.98 -30.28 10.13
N ASN A 225 23.83 -30.32 10.82
CA ASN A 225 23.71 -31.12 12.04
C ASN A 225 23.75 -32.64 11.76
N ASP A 226 23.24 -33.08 10.61
CA ASP A 226 23.27 -34.49 10.20
C ASP A 226 24.69 -34.96 9.81
N LYS A 227 25.54 -34.06 9.29
CA LYS A 227 26.96 -34.35 9.02
C LYS A 227 27.88 -34.22 10.23
N ARG A 228 27.35 -33.85 11.40
CA ARG A 228 28.10 -33.81 12.66
C ARG A 228 28.04 -35.11 13.45
N THR A 229 27.70 -36.23 12.80
CA THR A 229 28.15 -37.55 13.26
C THR A 229 29.67 -37.59 13.16
N VAL A 230 30.28 -37.39 14.33
CA VAL A 230 31.71 -37.42 14.66
C VAL A 230 32.44 -38.52 13.91
N THR A 231 33.01 -38.23 12.75
CA THR A 231 34.09 -39.03 12.18
C THR A 231 35.39 -38.45 12.72
N ASN A 232 35.87 -39.08 13.79
CA ASN A 232 37.24 -39.04 14.31
C ASN A 232 37.93 -37.67 14.32
N LEU A 233 37.92 -37.03 15.49
CA LEU A 233 38.97 -36.08 15.88
C LEU A 233 40.32 -36.85 15.87
N TYR A 234 40.99 -36.87 14.72
CA TYR A 234 42.36 -37.30 14.62
C TYR A 234 43.21 -36.22 15.30
N PHE A 235 43.51 -36.42 16.59
CA PHE A 235 44.53 -35.66 17.29
C PHE A 235 45.83 -35.84 16.51
N ALA A 236 46.34 -34.73 15.95
CA ALA A 236 47.69 -34.70 15.43
C ALA A 236 48.65 -35.09 16.57
N SER A 237 49.16 -36.33 16.54
CA SER A 237 50.28 -36.70 17.38
C SER A 237 51.46 -35.88 16.92
N ALA A 238 51.96 -35.02 17.80
CA ALA A 238 53.19 -34.29 17.59
C ALA A 238 54.32 -35.29 17.31
N SER A 239 54.73 -35.42 16.05
CA SER A 239 55.97 -36.09 15.69
C SER A 239 57.13 -35.17 16.02
N THR A 240 57.72 -35.39 17.19
CA THR A 240 59.05 -34.91 17.54
C THR A 240 60.03 -35.39 16.47
N THR A 241 60.47 -34.49 15.60
CA THR A 241 61.65 -34.72 14.74
C THR A 241 62.71 -33.70 15.13
N SER A 242 63.62 -34.19 15.97
CA SER A 242 64.96 -33.65 16.19
C SER A 242 65.83 -33.85 14.95
N THR A 243 66.93 -33.08 14.88
CA THR A 243 68.08 -33.13 13.94
C THR A 243 67.89 -32.24 12.70
N GLY A 244 68.72 -31.25 12.37
CA GLY A 244 69.96 -30.73 12.93
C GLY A 244 70.58 -29.72 11.95
N THR A 245 71.33 -28.76 12.50
CA THR A 245 72.50 -28.04 11.90
C THR A 245 72.36 -27.24 10.61
N GLY A 246 72.28 -25.91 10.78
CA GLY A 246 73.28 -24.95 10.29
C GLY A 246 73.11 -24.37 8.89
N THR A 247 72.84 -23.05 8.79
CA THR A 247 73.78 -22.02 8.31
C THR A 247 73.08 -20.65 8.35
N GLN A 248 73.80 -19.66 8.90
CA GLN A 248 73.40 -18.26 9.05
C GLN A 248 73.14 -17.58 7.71
N VAL A 249 72.07 -16.77 7.62
CA VAL A 249 72.09 -15.47 6.92
C VAL A 249 71.22 -14.47 7.67
N GLU A 250 71.89 -13.40 8.06
CA GLU A 250 71.43 -12.15 8.65
C GLU A 250 70.64 -11.31 7.63
N SER A 251 69.45 -10.80 7.98
CA SER A 251 68.98 -9.50 7.47
C SER A 251 67.71 -8.97 8.16
N VAL A 252 67.91 -7.82 8.80
CA VAL A 252 67.03 -6.64 8.84
C VAL A 252 65.68 -6.75 9.59
N VAL A 253 65.80 -6.34 10.86
CA VAL A 253 64.77 -5.72 11.70
C VAL A 253 64.08 -4.56 10.98
N SER A 254 62.75 -4.57 10.94
CA SER A 254 61.92 -3.37 10.85
C SER A 254 60.57 -3.62 11.53
N THR A 255 60.57 -3.35 12.83
CA THR A 255 59.39 -3.26 13.69
C THR A 255 58.71 -1.92 13.43
N SER A 256 57.47 -1.93 12.91
CA SER A 256 56.59 -0.76 12.97
C SER A 256 55.23 -1.19 13.50
N THR A 257 55.11 -1.03 14.81
CA THR A 257 53.90 -1.18 15.61
C THR A 257 53.04 0.08 15.43
N ARG A 258 51.78 -0.07 15.00
CA ARG A 258 50.74 0.94 15.26
C ARG A 258 49.47 0.26 15.79
N PRO A 259 49.04 0.57 17.02
CA PRO A 259 47.74 0.16 17.55
C PRO A 259 46.69 1.21 17.16
N HIS A 260 45.55 0.78 16.60
CA HIS A 260 44.39 1.65 16.49
C HIS A 260 43.44 1.42 17.67
N LYS A 261 43.30 2.49 18.45
CA LYS A 261 42.42 2.67 19.60
C LYS A 261 40.97 2.36 19.27
N VAL A 262 40.38 1.50 20.11
CA VAL A 262 38.96 1.50 20.44
C VAL A 262 38.70 2.70 21.36
N SER A 263 37.80 3.60 20.95
CA SER A 263 37.21 4.60 21.85
C SER A 263 35.69 4.46 21.77
N ALA A 264 35.15 3.87 22.83
CA ALA A 264 33.78 4.11 23.26
C ALA A 264 33.66 5.54 23.76
N ASN A 265 32.60 6.24 23.39
CA ASN A 265 32.07 7.35 24.18
C ASN A 265 30.55 7.34 24.05
N ALA A 266 29.94 6.84 25.12
CA ALA A 266 28.58 7.19 25.49
C ALA A 266 28.56 8.66 25.88
N LYS A 267 27.63 9.43 25.31
CA LYS A 267 27.16 10.66 25.92
C LYS A 267 25.66 10.82 25.67
N GLU A 268 24.95 10.42 26.71
CA GLU A 268 23.59 10.78 27.05
C GLU A 268 23.59 12.29 27.36
N ASP A 269 22.77 13.07 26.65
CA ASP A 269 22.39 14.42 27.06
C ASP A 269 20.95 14.68 26.58
N THR A 270 20.10 14.84 27.58
CA THR A 270 18.66 15.09 27.53
C THR A 270 18.44 16.58 27.75
N SER A 271 17.88 17.30 26.78
CA SER A 271 17.23 18.62 26.95
C SER A 271 16.61 19.01 25.60
N GLU A 272 15.29 19.05 25.46
CA GLU A 272 14.43 20.20 25.81
C GLU A 272 14.70 21.45 24.91
N MET A 273 13.93 21.60 23.84
CA MET A 273 13.65 22.88 23.15
C MET A 273 12.36 22.69 22.33
N LYS A 274 11.25 23.29 22.78
CA LYS A 274 10.74 24.61 22.36
C LYS A 274 10.44 24.71 20.86
N GLU A 275 9.15 24.64 20.58
CA GLU A 275 8.37 25.62 19.83
C GLU A 275 9.19 26.67 19.05
N SER A 276 9.11 26.59 17.73
CA SER A 276 9.27 27.75 16.85
C SER A 276 8.53 27.50 15.55
N ALA A 277 7.49 28.30 15.35
CA ALA A 277 6.83 28.52 14.09
C ALA A 277 7.86 29.03 13.07
N GLY A 278 8.05 28.27 11.99
CA GLY A 278 8.84 28.66 10.82
C GLY A 278 7.95 28.59 9.59
N VAL A 279 7.42 29.76 9.20
CA VAL A 279 6.82 30.00 7.89
C VAL A 279 7.95 29.94 6.86
N GLU A 280 8.01 28.86 6.08
CA GLU A 280 8.78 28.84 4.84
C GLU A 280 7.83 29.07 3.66
N GLN A 281 7.76 30.33 3.24
CA GLN A 281 7.38 30.69 1.88
C GLN A 281 8.54 30.28 0.96
N GLY A 282 8.39 29.15 0.28
CA GLY A 282 9.27 28.70 -0.78
C GLY A 282 8.45 28.41 -2.02
N THR A 283 8.38 29.39 -2.92
CA THR A 283 8.02 29.25 -4.33
C THR A 283 8.70 28.02 -4.94
N ASN A 284 7.96 27.21 -5.70
CA ASN A 284 8.42 26.69 -7.01
C ASN A 284 7.26 25.99 -7.72
N GLU A 285 6.94 26.58 -8.86
CA GLU A 285 5.98 26.19 -9.87
C GLU A 285 6.27 24.77 -10.37
N CYS A 286 5.25 23.92 -10.43
CA CYS A 286 5.32 22.64 -11.13
C CYS A 286 3.92 22.30 -11.67
N TRP A 287 3.69 22.70 -12.92
CA TRP A 287 2.63 22.30 -13.84
C TRP A 287 1.20 22.79 -13.57
N THR A 288 0.94 24.03 -13.98
CA THR A 288 -0.23 24.32 -14.81
C THR A 288 0.02 23.72 -16.19
N SER A 289 -0.56 22.55 -16.44
CA SER A 289 -0.74 22.03 -17.80
C SER A 289 -2.19 22.24 -18.19
N ASP A 290 -2.37 23.08 -19.20
CA ASP A 290 -3.63 23.40 -19.85
C ASP A 290 -4.39 22.12 -20.24
N ILE A 291 -5.52 21.89 -19.58
CA ILE A 291 -6.65 21.14 -20.13
C ILE A 291 -7.86 22.06 -20.02
N GLU A 292 -7.85 23.15 -20.80
CA GLU A 292 -9.07 23.85 -21.18
C GLU A 292 -9.73 23.04 -22.32
N GLY A 293 -10.62 22.13 -21.94
CA GLY A 293 -11.66 21.65 -22.84
C GLY A 293 -12.87 22.58 -22.75
N PRO A 294 -13.34 23.19 -23.86
CA PRO A 294 -14.55 24.00 -23.83
C PRO A 294 -15.75 23.05 -23.73
N GLY A 295 -16.42 22.98 -22.58
CA GLY A 295 -17.66 22.19 -22.48
C GLY A 295 -18.30 21.94 -21.11
N VAL A 296 -17.73 22.38 -19.98
CA VAL A 296 -18.27 22.01 -18.65
C VAL A 296 -18.89 23.18 -17.87
N GLN A 297 -18.76 24.43 -18.32
CA GLN A 297 -19.35 25.58 -17.61
C GLN A 297 -20.87 25.73 -17.82
N GLU A 298 -21.44 25.20 -18.91
CA GLU A 298 -22.88 25.37 -19.21
C GLU A 298 -23.78 24.52 -18.31
N SER A 299 -23.28 23.41 -17.75
CA SER A 299 -24.07 22.50 -16.91
C SER A 299 -24.25 22.98 -15.46
N GLN A 300 -23.38 23.86 -14.95
CA GLN A 300 -23.45 24.36 -13.57
C GLN A 300 -24.45 25.50 -13.36
N GLU A 301 -24.78 26.26 -14.41
CA GLU A 301 -25.84 27.28 -14.36
C GLU A 301 -27.24 26.68 -14.33
N ASP A 302 -27.47 25.59 -15.06
CA ASP A 302 -28.80 24.96 -15.13
C ASP A 302 -29.18 24.24 -13.83
N ILE A 303 -28.20 23.65 -13.14
CA ILE A 303 -28.43 23.04 -11.82
C ILE A 303 -28.79 24.11 -10.77
N LYS A 304 -28.20 25.32 -10.85
CA LYS A 304 -28.55 26.44 -9.95
C LYS A 304 -29.96 27.00 -10.19
N LYS A 305 -30.50 26.88 -11.42
CA LYS A 305 -31.88 27.30 -11.72
C LYS A 305 -32.91 26.32 -11.18
N ILE A 306 -32.64 25.01 -11.23
CA ILE A 306 -33.54 23.97 -10.72
C ILE A 306 -33.65 24.03 -9.19
N VAL A 307 -32.55 24.29 -8.47
CA VAL A 307 -32.55 24.40 -7.00
C VAL A 307 -33.30 25.64 -6.48
N ARG A 308 -33.54 26.67 -7.30
CA ARG A 308 -34.34 27.85 -6.90
C ARG A 308 -35.85 27.68 -7.10
N GLN A 309 -36.29 26.61 -7.76
CA GLN A 309 -37.72 26.34 -7.99
C GLN A 309 -38.30 25.25 -7.06
N LEU A 310 -37.46 24.68 -6.19
CA LEU A 310 -37.85 23.80 -5.08
C LEU A 310 -37.79 24.58 -3.76
#